data_AF-A0A0A1TYE6-F1
#
_entry.id   AF-A0A0A1TYE6-F1
#
_cell.length_a   1.000
_cell.length_b   1.000
_cell.length_c   1.000
_cell.angle_alpha   90.00
_cell.angle_beta   90.00
_cell.angle_gamma   90.00
#
_symmetry.space_group_name_H-M   'P 1'
#
loop_
_entity.id
_entity.type
_entity.pdbx_description
1 polymer ?
#
loop_
_entity_poly.entity_id
_entity_poly.type
_entity_poly.pdbx_seq_one_letter_code
_entity_poly.pdbx_strand_id
1 'polypeptide(L)'
;MADFKAQYKELLDQKVEQQAKVFLTQFVLEFQGKFDEVLDTASSFKGYTTTDFDTLEEDTMHVFMEKRGETTTIAQLREKLKANGIETRHRFSFIDYMMFQYNKTLKDLFEKKAGNATPELLKALDEALTEFQKVMDIKNARNAKMKKLEGEAAKGGVKGMTAQNELAQMKSEDQLALNKMEVTAAAKKRKAQRAVDKGDDSKAREKALKEENARLEAEKKKKEEEERKKKEESRKRLKERAAMFNAAE
;
A
#
# COMPACT_ATOMS: atom_id res chain seq x y z
N MET A 1 -10.45 -20.10 11.32
CA MET A 1 -11.07 -18.86 10.77
C MET A 1 -11.38 -17.81 11.84
N ALA A 2 -11.89 -18.17 13.03
CA ALA A 2 -12.06 -17.20 14.13
C ALA A 2 -10.73 -16.57 14.58
N ASP A 3 -9.66 -17.35 14.58
CA ASP A 3 -8.30 -16.92 14.95
C ASP A 3 -7.72 -15.87 13.98
N PHE A 4 -7.82 -16.09 12.66
CA PHE A 4 -7.34 -15.14 11.65
C PHE A 4 -8.04 -13.78 11.69
N LYS A 5 -9.32 -13.74 12.08
CA LYS A 5 -10.04 -12.46 12.23
C LYS A 5 -9.54 -11.68 13.44
N ALA A 6 -9.19 -12.35 14.54
CA ALA A 6 -8.61 -11.71 15.71
C ALA A 6 -7.20 -11.17 15.40
N GLN A 7 -6.35 -11.98 14.77
CA GLN A 7 -5.03 -11.56 14.30
C GLN A 7 -5.10 -10.38 13.32
N TYR A 8 -6.09 -10.39 12.42
CA TYR A 8 -6.32 -9.26 11.52
C TYR A 8 -6.70 -8.00 12.29
N LYS A 9 -7.61 -8.11 13.27
CA LYS A 9 -8.01 -6.96 14.10
C LYS A 9 -6.82 -6.34 14.82
N GLU A 10 -5.94 -7.15 15.38
CA GLU A 10 -4.71 -6.66 16.02
C GLU A 10 -3.79 -5.95 15.02
N LEU A 11 -3.66 -6.48 13.80
CA LEU A 11 -2.85 -5.87 12.74
C LEU A 11 -3.38 -4.50 12.31
N LEU A 12 -4.70 -4.29 12.37
CA LEU A 12 -5.34 -3.06 11.95
C LEU A 12 -5.03 -1.87 12.87
N ASP A 13 -4.73 -2.14 14.14
CA ASP A 13 -4.36 -1.15 15.15
C ASP A 13 -2.85 -0.85 15.13
N GLN A 14 -2.07 -1.59 14.34
CA GLN A 14 -0.64 -1.32 14.17
C GLN A 14 -0.41 -0.15 13.22
N LYS A 15 0.80 0.42 13.29
CA LYS A 15 1.22 1.48 12.38
C LYS A 15 1.31 0.99 10.93
N VAL A 16 1.13 1.91 9.98
CA VAL A 16 1.20 1.64 8.53
C VAL A 16 2.43 0.80 8.15
N GLU A 17 3.57 1.07 8.78
CA GLU A 17 4.83 0.44 8.40
C GLU A 17 4.97 -0.97 8.99
N GLN A 18 4.36 -1.23 10.14
CA GLN A 18 4.24 -2.59 10.67
C GLN A 18 3.26 -3.41 9.84
N GLN A 19 2.16 -2.80 9.41
CA GLN A 19 1.23 -3.42 8.45
C GLN A 19 1.93 -3.79 7.14
N ALA A 20 2.74 -2.88 6.59
CA ALA A 20 3.54 -3.12 5.39
C ALA A 20 4.57 -4.24 5.60
N LYS A 21 5.25 -4.26 6.76
CA LYS A 21 6.21 -5.30 7.11
C LYS A 21 5.56 -6.67 7.20
N VAL A 22 4.42 -6.81 7.88
CA VAL A 22 3.70 -8.08 8.00
C VAL A 22 3.29 -8.59 6.61
N PHE A 23 2.75 -7.71 5.78
CA PHE A 23 2.39 -8.04 4.40
C PHE A 23 3.59 -8.51 3.59
N LEU A 24 4.70 -7.76 3.59
CA LEU A 24 5.91 -8.09 2.84
C LEU A 24 6.59 -9.37 3.33
N THR A 25 6.54 -9.65 4.64
CA THR A 25 7.12 -10.85 5.23
C THR A 25 6.33 -12.09 4.79
N GLN A 26 5.01 -11.99 4.81
CA GLN A 26 4.14 -13.11 4.42
C GLN A 26 4.21 -13.40 2.93
N PHE A 27 4.26 -12.34 2.11
CA PHE A 27 4.24 -12.47 0.65
C PHE A 27 5.62 -12.23 0.02
N VAL A 28 6.68 -12.46 0.79
CA VAL A 28 8.07 -12.16 0.40
C VAL A 28 8.48 -12.76 -0.95
N LEU A 29 7.99 -13.96 -1.24
CA LEU A 29 8.28 -14.67 -2.50
C LEU A 29 7.43 -14.16 -3.67
N GLU A 30 6.21 -13.72 -3.39
CA GLU A 30 5.26 -13.21 -4.40
C GLU A 30 5.63 -11.77 -4.82
N PHE A 31 6.18 -10.98 -3.90
CA PHE A 31 6.57 -9.58 -4.14
C PHE A 31 8.05 -9.38 -4.48
N GLN A 32 8.78 -10.42 -4.85
CA GLN A 32 10.17 -10.29 -5.30
C GLN A 32 10.27 -9.24 -6.43
N GLY A 33 11.00 -8.14 -6.19
CA GLY A 33 11.15 -7.01 -7.12
C GLY A 33 10.09 -5.91 -7.05
N LYS A 34 9.03 -6.06 -6.23
CA LYS A 34 8.00 -5.02 -5.98
C LYS A 34 8.05 -4.46 -4.55
N PHE A 35 9.13 -4.72 -3.83
CA PHE A 35 9.33 -4.20 -2.47
C PHE A 35 9.36 -2.68 -2.40
N ASP A 36 9.99 -2.03 -3.39
CA ASP A 36 9.97 -0.57 -3.49
C ASP A 36 8.53 -0.06 -3.65
N GLU A 37 7.75 -0.69 -4.53
CA GLU A 37 6.35 -0.30 -4.78
C GLU A 37 5.50 -0.35 -3.51
N VAL A 38 5.59 -1.42 -2.70
CA VAL A 38 4.80 -1.54 -1.46
C VAL A 38 5.24 -0.50 -0.42
N LEU A 39 6.55 -0.25 -0.27
CA LEU A 39 7.05 0.74 0.70
C LEU A 39 6.78 2.19 0.27
N ASP A 40 6.87 2.48 -1.03
CA ASP A 40 6.51 3.78 -1.60
C ASP A 40 5.00 4.03 -1.44
N THR A 41 4.22 2.97 -1.59
CA THR A 41 2.77 3.00 -1.36
C THR A 41 2.43 3.21 0.11
N ALA A 42 3.13 2.54 1.04
CA ALA A 42 2.99 2.78 2.47
C ALA A 42 3.34 4.23 2.85
N SER A 43 4.43 4.76 2.30
CA SER A 43 4.85 6.15 2.51
C SER A 43 3.82 7.13 1.95
N SER A 44 3.31 6.86 0.75
CA SER A 44 2.26 7.67 0.12
C SER A 44 0.98 7.63 0.95
N PHE A 45 0.56 6.46 1.43
CA PHE A 45 -0.63 6.28 2.27
C PHE A 45 -0.53 7.07 3.57
N LYS A 46 0.64 7.01 4.24
CA LYS A 46 0.93 7.82 5.44
C LYS A 46 0.85 9.33 5.18
N GLY A 47 1.07 9.78 3.95
CA GLY A 47 0.85 11.18 3.56
C GLY A 47 -0.60 11.64 3.66
N TYR A 48 -1.57 10.72 3.72
CA TYR A 48 -3.00 10.99 3.86
C TYR A 48 -3.53 10.71 5.27
N THR A 49 -2.72 10.11 6.15
CA THR A 49 -3.12 9.84 7.53
C THR A 49 -3.00 11.10 8.38
N THR A 50 -3.76 11.15 9.47
CA THR A 50 -3.62 12.20 10.49
C THR A 50 -2.71 11.72 11.61
N THR A 51 -2.19 12.63 12.43
CA THR A 51 -1.31 12.29 13.57
C THR A 51 -1.95 11.34 14.58
N ASP A 52 -3.28 11.27 14.61
CA ASP A 52 -4.04 10.51 15.61
C ASP A 52 -4.44 9.12 15.12
N PHE A 53 -4.47 8.89 13.81
CA PHE A 53 -4.96 7.64 13.23
C PHE A 53 -4.20 7.26 11.95
N ASP A 54 -3.59 6.07 11.96
CA ASP A 54 -2.96 5.44 10.79
C ASP A 54 -3.98 4.77 9.85
N THR A 55 -5.19 5.34 9.78
CA THR A 55 -6.31 4.86 8.95
C THR A 55 -6.91 6.01 8.16
N LEU A 56 -7.43 5.70 6.98
CA LEU A 56 -8.09 6.68 6.11
C LEU A 56 -9.60 6.53 6.17
N GLU A 57 -10.30 7.64 6.24
CA GLU A 57 -11.75 7.68 5.99
C GLU A 57 -12.05 7.39 4.52
N GLU A 58 -13.30 7.06 4.23
CA GLU A 58 -13.75 6.63 2.91
C GLU A 58 -13.39 7.64 1.80
N ASP A 59 -13.69 8.92 2.03
CA ASP A 59 -13.44 9.98 1.04
C ASP A 59 -11.94 10.17 0.80
N THR A 60 -11.15 10.16 1.88
CA THR A 60 -9.69 10.28 1.80
C THR A 60 -9.06 9.07 1.10
N MET A 61 -9.61 7.87 1.34
CA MET A 61 -9.18 6.64 0.67
C MET A 61 -9.47 6.71 -0.84
N HIS A 62 -10.61 7.27 -1.24
CA HIS A 62 -10.93 7.49 -2.65
C HIS A 62 -9.94 8.44 -3.32
N VAL A 63 -9.65 9.58 -2.69
CA VAL A 63 -8.66 10.54 -3.20
C VAL A 63 -7.26 9.91 -3.31
N PHE A 64 -6.89 9.08 -2.34
CA PHE A 64 -5.63 8.34 -2.38
C PHE A 64 -5.56 7.39 -3.60
N MET A 65 -6.64 6.65 -3.88
CA MET A 65 -6.74 5.75 -5.03
C MET A 65 -6.73 6.51 -6.37
N GLU A 66 -7.49 7.60 -6.48
CA GLU A 66 -7.54 8.44 -7.69
C GLU A 66 -6.18 9.01 -8.06
N LYS A 67 -5.41 9.50 -7.08
CA LYS A 67 -4.07 10.05 -7.32
C LYS A 67 -3.06 9.00 -7.79
N ARG A 68 -3.33 7.73 -7.56
CA ARG A 68 -2.54 6.61 -8.08
C ARG A 68 -3.00 6.14 -9.47
N GLY A 69 -4.04 6.78 -10.02
CA GLY A 69 -4.63 6.41 -11.29
C GLY A 69 -5.58 5.20 -11.20
N GLU A 70 -6.01 4.82 -10.01
CA GLU A 70 -6.96 3.73 -9.82
C GLU A 70 -8.39 4.27 -9.93
N THR A 71 -9.16 3.78 -10.91
CA THR A 71 -10.56 4.20 -11.14
C THR A 71 -11.56 3.40 -10.32
N THR A 72 -11.12 2.74 -9.25
CA THR A 72 -11.99 1.86 -8.46
C THR A 72 -12.77 2.69 -7.45
N THR A 73 -14.07 2.46 -7.35
CA THR A 73 -14.91 3.13 -6.34
C THR A 73 -14.78 2.49 -4.95
N ILE A 74 -15.11 3.26 -3.92
CA ILE A 74 -15.16 2.78 -2.52
C ILE A 74 -16.13 1.59 -2.38
N ALA A 75 -17.23 1.60 -3.14
CA ALA A 75 -18.18 0.49 -3.14
C ALA A 75 -17.52 -0.83 -3.59
N GLN A 76 -16.72 -0.78 -4.66
CA GLN A 76 -15.97 -1.94 -5.15
C GLN A 76 -14.89 -2.38 -4.16
N LEU A 77 -14.24 -1.44 -3.47
CA LEU A 77 -13.30 -1.73 -2.38
C LEU A 77 -14.00 -2.53 -1.26
N ARG A 78 -15.16 -2.06 -0.78
CA ARG A 78 -15.94 -2.74 0.27
C ARG A 78 -16.41 -4.13 -0.17
N GLU A 79 -16.94 -4.25 -1.39
CA GLU A 79 -17.40 -5.53 -1.91
C GLU A 79 -16.27 -6.57 -1.96
N LYS A 80 -15.08 -6.18 -2.41
CA LYS A 80 -13.93 -7.08 -2.46
C LYS A 80 -13.41 -7.45 -1.07
N LEU A 81 -13.33 -6.51 -0.15
CA LEU A 81 -12.93 -6.80 1.23
C LEU A 81 -13.91 -7.78 1.89
N LYS A 82 -15.21 -7.55 1.71
CA LYS A 82 -16.26 -8.44 2.21
C LYS A 82 -16.16 -9.84 1.59
N ALA A 83 -15.92 -9.93 0.28
CA ALA A 83 -15.73 -11.20 -0.42
C ALA A 83 -14.52 -11.99 0.12
N ASN A 84 -13.46 -11.29 0.57
CA ASN A 84 -12.25 -11.87 1.15
C ASN A 84 -12.37 -12.18 2.66
N GLY A 85 -13.58 -12.03 3.23
CA GLY A 85 -13.87 -12.31 4.64
C GLY A 85 -13.43 -11.20 5.61
N ILE A 86 -13.08 -10.02 5.08
CA ILE A 86 -12.69 -8.83 5.84
C ILE A 86 -13.94 -8.00 6.12
N GLU A 87 -14.10 -7.57 7.37
CA GLU A 87 -15.24 -6.74 7.78
C GLU A 87 -15.09 -5.31 7.25
N THR A 88 -16.13 -4.81 6.58
CA THR A 88 -16.14 -3.45 6.03
C THR A 88 -16.37 -2.44 7.13
N ARG A 89 -15.49 -1.46 7.24
CA ARG A 89 -15.57 -0.34 8.19
C ARG A 89 -15.54 0.96 7.42
N HIS A 90 -15.91 2.04 8.09
CA HIS A 90 -15.82 3.40 7.54
C HIS A 90 -14.39 3.94 7.49
N ARG A 91 -13.44 3.23 8.10
CA ARG A 91 -12.01 3.57 8.07
C ARG A 91 -11.23 2.39 7.53
N PHE A 92 -10.32 2.66 6.61
CA PHE A 92 -9.47 1.69 5.96
C PHE A 92 -8.06 1.80 6.52
N SER A 93 -7.51 0.68 6.98
CA SER A 93 -6.08 0.59 7.31
C SER A 93 -5.26 0.33 6.04
N PHE A 94 -3.95 0.57 6.10
CA PHE A 94 -3.06 0.30 4.96
C PHE A 94 -3.14 -1.17 4.50
N ILE A 95 -3.24 -2.10 5.44
CA ILE A 95 -3.40 -3.52 5.13
C ILE A 95 -4.70 -3.80 4.36
N ASP A 96 -5.81 -3.11 4.66
CA ASP A 96 -7.06 -3.28 3.89
C ASP A 96 -6.82 -2.95 2.41
N TYR A 97 -6.10 -1.86 2.14
CA TYR A 97 -5.75 -1.49 0.79
C TYR A 97 -4.81 -2.50 0.12
N MET A 98 -3.80 -3.02 0.83
CA MET A 98 -2.91 -4.06 0.28
C MET A 98 -3.65 -5.36 -0.04
N MET A 99 -4.55 -5.80 0.86
CA MET A 99 -5.40 -6.96 0.64
C MET A 99 -6.32 -6.76 -0.56
N PHE A 100 -6.84 -5.55 -0.76
CA PHE A 100 -7.64 -5.20 -1.94
C PHE A 100 -6.80 -5.17 -3.24
N GLN A 101 -5.68 -4.45 -3.24
CA GLN A 101 -4.86 -4.19 -4.42
C GLN A 101 -4.31 -5.48 -5.01
N TYR A 102 -3.90 -6.40 -4.14
CA TYR A 102 -3.34 -7.69 -4.51
C TYR A 102 -4.33 -8.84 -4.39
N ASN A 103 -5.60 -8.52 -4.14
CA ASN A 103 -6.70 -9.45 -3.97
C ASN A 103 -6.38 -10.62 -3.02
N LYS A 104 -5.71 -10.37 -1.90
CA LYS A 104 -5.34 -11.42 -0.94
C LYS A 104 -6.49 -11.67 0.04
N THR A 105 -6.58 -12.90 0.54
CA THR A 105 -7.58 -13.29 1.57
C THR A 105 -6.94 -13.38 2.95
N LEU A 106 -7.76 -13.34 4.02
CA LEU A 106 -7.25 -13.55 5.38
C LEU A 106 -6.48 -14.86 5.54
N LYS A 107 -6.92 -15.89 4.80
CA LYS A 107 -6.23 -17.18 4.77
C LYS A 107 -4.83 -17.02 4.16
N ASP A 108 -4.70 -16.32 3.04
CA ASP A 108 -3.40 -16.07 2.40
C ASP A 108 -2.43 -15.30 3.31
N LEU A 109 -2.96 -14.38 4.13
CA LEU A 109 -2.16 -13.51 5.00
C LEU A 109 -1.60 -14.23 6.24
N PHE A 110 -2.31 -15.22 6.79
CA PHE A 110 -1.93 -15.86 8.05
C PHE A 110 -1.60 -17.36 7.93
N GLU A 111 -1.98 -18.01 6.83
CA GLU A 111 -1.64 -19.41 6.61
C GLU A 111 -0.16 -19.54 6.23
N LYS A 112 0.56 -20.41 6.94
CA LYS A 112 1.95 -20.73 6.60
C LYS A 112 1.96 -21.55 5.31
N LYS A 113 2.38 -20.95 4.20
CA LYS A 113 2.54 -21.65 2.92
C LYS A 113 3.78 -22.57 2.97
N ALA A 114 3.66 -23.75 2.38
CA ALA A 114 4.81 -24.62 2.15
C ALA A 114 5.74 -23.96 1.13
N GLY A 115 7.01 -23.76 1.50
CA GLY A 115 7.97 -23.00 0.70
C GLY A 115 8.27 -21.60 1.22
N ASN A 116 7.72 -21.18 2.38
CA ASN A 116 8.06 -19.91 3.01
C ASN A 116 9.58 -19.71 3.13
N ALA A 117 10.02 -18.47 2.93
CA ALA A 117 11.43 -18.11 3.03
C ALA A 117 12.02 -18.56 4.37
N THR A 118 13.29 -18.94 4.36
CA THR A 118 13.97 -19.46 5.57
C THR A 118 13.85 -18.45 6.72
N PRO A 119 13.76 -18.91 7.99
CA PRO A 119 13.66 -18.01 9.13
C PRO A 119 14.80 -16.96 9.18
N GLU A 120 15.98 -17.33 8.72
CA GLU A 120 17.13 -16.42 8.58
C GLU A 120 16.88 -15.30 7.57
N LEU A 121 16.22 -15.61 6.47
CA LEU A 121 15.90 -14.65 5.43
C LEU A 121 14.81 -13.67 5.88
N LEU A 122 13.79 -14.18 6.59
CA LEU A 122 12.76 -13.34 7.19
C LEU A 122 13.37 -12.38 8.23
N LYS A 123 14.32 -12.86 9.03
CA LYS A 123 15.04 -12.02 10.00
C LYS A 123 15.90 -10.95 9.31
N ALA A 124 16.64 -11.32 8.26
CA ALA A 124 17.44 -10.36 7.49
C ALA A 124 16.58 -9.30 6.80
N LEU A 125 15.39 -9.69 6.32
CA LEU A 125 14.41 -8.77 5.75
C LEU A 125 13.86 -7.81 6.82
N ASP A 126 13.51 -8.34 7.99
CA ASP A 126 13.03 -7.53 9.11
C ASP A 126 14.07 -6.47 9.53
N GLU A 127 15.32 -6.88 9.73
CA GLU A 127 16.41 -5.97 10.08
C GLU A 127 16.58 -4.87 9.01
N ALA A 128 16.51 -5.24 7.73
CA ALA A 128 16.61 -4.28 6.63
C ALA A 128 15.42 -3.29 6.60
N LEU A 129 14.19 -3.77 6.83
CA LEU A 129 12.99 -2.94 6.88
C LEU A 129 13.02 -1.99 8.08
N THR A 130 13.44 -2.49 9.24
CA THR A 130 13.56 -1.70 10.47
C THR A 130 14.57 -0.56 10.31
N GLU A 131 15.72 -0.82 9.67
CA GLU A 131 16.70 0.23 9.40
C GLU A 131 16.21 1.25 8.37
N PHE A 132 15.56 0.79 7.31
CA PHE A 132 14.93 1.67 6.32
C PHE A 132 13.89 2.59 6.98
N GLN A 133 13.07 2.03 7.87
CA GLN A 133 12.06 2.80 8.59
C GLN A 133 12.68 3.92 9.44
N LYS A 134 13.75 3.62 10.18
CA LYS A 134 14.45 4.62 10.99
C LYS A 134 14.96 5.79 10.14
N VAL A 135 15.51 5.51 8.96
CA VAL A 135 15.95 6.56 8.03
C VAL A 135 14.77 7.40 7.56
N MET A 136 13.66 6.78 7.20
CA MET A 136 12.46 7.47 6.73
C MET A 136 11.82 8.33 7.82
N ASP A 137 11.77 7.87 9.07
CA ASP A 137 11.25 8.65 10.19
C ASP A 137 12.08 9.93 10.43
N ILE A 138 13.41 9.84 10.33
CA ILE A 138 14.30 11.01 10.44
C ILE A 138 14.04 12.00 9.29
N LYS A 139 13.92 11.51 8.05
CA LYS A 139 13.61 12.35 6.88
C LYS A 139 12.26 13.03 7.01
N ASN A 140 11.23 12.29 7.43
CA ASN A 140 9.89 12.79 7.61
C ASN A 140 9.82 13.85 8.72
N ALA A 141 10.49 13.62 9.86
CA ALA A 141 10.57 14.60 10.94
C ALA A 141 11.26 15.90 10.48
N ARG A 142 12.38 15.78 9.73
CA ARG A 142 13.08 16.94 9.13
C ARG A 142 12.18 17.69 8.17
N ASN A 143 11.51 17.00 7.25
CA ASN A 143 10.63 17.59 6.25
C ASN A 143 9.41 18.28 6.89
N ALA A 144 8.82 17.67 7.91
CA ALA A 144 7.73 18.28 8.67
C ALA A 144 8.16 19.57 9.36
N LYS A 145 9.36 19.58 9.97
CA LYS A 145 9.94 20.80 10.56
C LYS A 145 10.20 21.87 9.51
N MET A 146 10.78 21.51 8.36
CA MET A 146 11.01 22.45 7.26
C MET A 146 9.69 23.04 6.72
N LYS A 147 8.66 22.21 6.52
CA LYS A 147 7.34 22.67 6.06
C LYS A 147 6.69 23.63 7.07
N LYS A 148 6.84 23.36 8.37
CA LYS A 148 6.38 24.27 9.43
C LYS A 148 7.11 25.61 9.37
N LEU A 149 8.44 25.58 9.26
CA LEU A 149 9.26 26.78 9.16
C LEU A 149 8.96 27.58 7.88
N GLU A 150 8.69 26.92 6.75
CA GLU A 150 8.26 27.58 5.51
C GLU A 150 6.91 28.28 5.70
N GLY A 151 5.96 27.65 6.38
CA GLY A 151 4.68 28.26 6.72
C GLY A 151 4.79 29.44 7.69
N GLU A 152 5.76 29.42 8.61
CA GLU A 152 6.03 30.54 9.54
C GLU A 152 6.79 31.67 8.86
N ALA A 153 7.77 31.36 8.01
CA ALA A 153 8.52 32.30 7.19
C ALA A 153 7.59 33.11 6.27
N ALA A 154 6.58 32.46 5.67
CA ALA A 154 5.62 33.10 4.77
C ALA A 154 4.76 34.18 5.46
N LYS A 155 4.60 34.14 6.79
CA LYS A 155 3.79 35.12 7.54
C LYS A 155 4.50 36.46 7.74
N GLY A 156 5.82 36.54 7.49
CA GLY A 156 6.61 37.76 7.65
C GLY A 156 6.84 38.18 9.11
N GLY A 157 7.41 39.38 9.30
CA GLY A 157 7.76 39.93 10.61
C GLY A 157 8.96 39.26 11.29
N VAL A 158 9.24 39.62 12.54
CA VAL A 158 10.41 39.12 13.29
C VAL A 158 10.38 37.59 13.43
N LYS A 159 9.21 37.00 13.70
CA LYS A 159 9.03 35.54 13.77
C LYS A 159 9.22 34.85 12.41
N GLY A 160 8.79 35.49 11.31
CA GLY A 160 9.04 34.98 9.97
C GLY A 160 10.53 35.02 9.62
N MET A 161 11.23 36.08 10.01
CA MET A 161 12.67 36.25 9.78
C MET A 161 13.50 35.23 10.60
N THR A 162 13.12 34.93 11.85
CA THR A 162 13.73 33.83 12.60
C THR A 162 13.49 32.47 11.94
N ALA A 163 12.27 32.21 11.46
CA ALA A 163 11.95 30.96 10.75
C ALA A 163 12.71 30.83 9.42
N GLN A 164 12.93 31.92 8.68
CA GLN A 164 13.78 31.94 7.49
C GLN A 164 15.23 31.59 7.80
N ASN A 165 15.78 32.15 8.88
CA ASN A 165 17.15 31.86 9.31
C ASN A 165 17.30 30.39 9.75
N GLU A 166 16.37 29.87 10.54
CA GLU A 166 16.35 28.45 10.95
C GLU A 166 16.21 27.51 9.75
N LEU A 167 15.36 27.85 8.78
CA LEU A 167 15.21 27.10 7.55
C LEU A 167 16.51 27.10 6.73
N ALA A 168 17.20 28.24 6.63
CA ALA A 168 18.49 28.35 5.95
C ALA A 168 19.58 27.52 6.65
N GLN A 169 19.59 27.51 7.99
CA GLN A 169 20.48 26.64 8.78
C GLN A 169 20.18 25.16 8.53
N MET A 170 18.91 24.75 8.57
CA MET A 170 18.52 23.36 8.27
C MET A 170 18.83 22.95 6.83
N LYS A 171 18.79 23.87 5.86
CA LYS A 171 19.15 23.60 4.46
C LYS A 171 20.67 23.50 4.26
N SER A 172 21.46 24.18 5.08
CA SER A 172 22.93 24.18 5.03
C SER A 172 23.59 23.11 5.92
N GLU A 173 22.82 22.46 6.81
CA GLU A 173 23.29 21.37 7.66
C GLU A 173 23.82 20.17 6.85
N ASP A 174 24.97 19.64 7.28
CA ASP A 174 25.61 18.49 6.65
C ASP A 174 24.70 17.25 6.68
N GLN A 175 24.37 16.75 5.48
CA GLN A 175 23.51 15.59 5.30
C GLN A 175 24.31 14.30 5.15
N LEU A 176 25.64 14.32 5.22
CA LEU A 176 26.49 13.16 4.97
C LEU A 176 26.13 11.97 5.85
N ALA A 177 25.85 12.20 7.14
CA ALA A 177 25.44 11.15 8.06
C ALA A 177 24.11 10.50 7.64
N LEU A 178 23.11 11.32 7.30
CA LEU A 178 21.80 10.85 6.83
C LEU A 178 21.92 10.09 5.49
N ASN A 179 22.72 10.63 4.55
CA ASN A 179 22.97 10.01 3.25
C ASN A 179 23.68 8.66 3.40
N LYS A 180 24.66 8.55 4.33
CA LYS A 180 25.32 7.27 4.65
C LYS A 180 24.33 6.25 5.21
N MET A 181 23.44 6.68 6.11
CA MET A 181 22.39 5.81 6.63
C MET A 181 21.43 5.34 5.53
N GLU A 182 21.02 6.25 4.63
CA GLU A 182 20.15 5.93 3.50
C GLU A 182 20.80 4.91 2.55
N VAL A 183 22.07 5.13 2.17
CA VAL A 183 22.82 4.18 1.33
C VAL A 183 22.96 2.83 2.02
N THR A 184 23.23 2.81 3.32
CA THR A 184 23.38 1.57 4.10
C THR A 184 22.07 0.79 4.19
N ALA A 185 20.96 1.48 4.51
CA ALA A 185 19.64 0.88 4.57
C ALA A 185 19.20 0.35 3.18
N ALA A 186 19.43 1.13 2.12
CA ALA A 186 19.16 0.71 0.74
C ALA A 186 20.02 -0.50 0.34
N ALA A 187 21.29 -0.55 0.73
CA ALA A 187 22.16 -1.68 0.46
C ALA A 187 21.70 -2.95 1.20
N LYS A 188 21.33 -2.84 2.48
CA LYS A 188 20.78 -3.97 3.25
C LYS A 188 19.47 -4.47 2.67
N LYS A 189 18.57 -3.56 2.29
CA LYS A 189 17.34 -3.90 1.55
C LYS A 189 17.65 -4.66 0.26
N ARG A 190 18.55 -4.15 -0.59
CA ARG A 190 18.96 -4.82 -1.83
C ARG A 190 19.60 -6.18 -1.57
N LYS A 191 20.36 -6.33 -0.48
CA LYS A 191 20.97 -7.59 -0.09
C LYS A 191 19.91 -8.60 0.36
N ALA A 192 18.98 -8.20 1.20
CA ALA A 192 17.85 -9.03 1.62
C ALA A 192 17.01 -9.45 0.41
N GLN A 193 16.72 -8.51 -0.50
CA GLN A 193 16.03 -8.80 -1.75
C GLN A 193 16.76 -9.86 -2.59
N ARG A 194 18.06 -9.67 -2.83
CA ARG A 194 18.85 -10.64 -3.59
C ARG A 194 18.95 -12.00 -2.92
N ALA A 195 18.92 -12.05 -1.58
CA ALA A 195 18.89 -13.31 -0.85
C ALA A 195 17.55 -14.03 -1.06
N VAL A 196 16.44 -13.29 -1.11
CA VAL A 196 15.11 -13.80 -1.47
C VAL A 196 15.12 -14.33 -2.90
N ASP A 197 15.61 -13.53 -3.85
CA ASP A 197 15.65 -13.91 -5.26
C ASP A 197 16.54 -15.14 -5.56
N LYS A 198 17.56 -15.39 -4.72
CA LYS A 198 18.52 -16.49 -4.88
C LYS A 198 18.22 -17.72 -4.03
N GLY A 199 17.52 -17.56 -2.91
CA GLY A 199 17.19 -18.63 -1.97
C GLY A 199 15.98 -19.47 -2.37
N ASP A 200 15.34 -19.15 -3.49
CA ASP A 200 14.13 -19.79 -3.98
C ASP A 200 14.47 -20.87 -5.02
N ASP A 201 14.09 -22.12 -4.75
CA ASP A 201 14.06 -23.16 -5.77
C ASP A 201 13.18 -22.67 -6.92
N SER A 202 13.76 -22.47 -8.11
CA SER A 202 13.07 -21.88 -9.28
C SER A 202 11.70 -22.50 -9.60
N LYS A 203 11.45 -23.75 -9.17
CA LYS A 203 10.17 -24.46 -9.31
C LYS A 203 9.07 -23.97 -8.36
N ALA A 204 9.39 -23.60 -7.12
CA ALA A 204 8.43 -23.03 -6.18
C ALA A 204 8.00 -21.63 -6.64
N ARG A 205 8.98 -20.82 -7.09
CA ARG A 205 8.77 -19.56 -7.80
C ARG A 205 7.89 -19.72 -9.04
N GLU A 206 8.26 -20.63 -9.95
CA GLU A 206 7.51 -20.82 -11.20
C GLU A 206 6.08 -21.28 -10.92
N LYS A 207 5.88 -22.13 -9.90
CA LYS A 207 4.55 -22.59 -9.50
C LYS A 207 3.72 -21.46 -8.88
N ALA A 208 4.26 -20.72 -7.90
CA ALA A 208 3.54 -19.62 -7.25
C ALA A 208 3.18 -18.51 -8.25
N LEU A 209 4.11 -18.17 -9.14
CA LEU A 209 3.93 -17.11 -10.15
C LEU A 209 2.96 -17.55 -11.26
N LYS A 210 2.97 -18.83 -11.67
CA LYS A 210 1.97 -19.39 -12.60
C LYS A 210 0.59 -19.45 -11.97
N GLU A 211 0.46 -19.92 -10.74
CA GLU A 211 -0.82 -19.99 -10.02
C GLU A 211 -1.41 -18.60 -9.81
N GLU A 212 -0.60 -17.61 -9.45
CA GLU A 212 -1.05 -16.23 -9.27
C GLU A 212 -1.42 -15.55 -10.59
N ASN A 213 -0.57 -15.65 -11.63
CA ASN A 213 -0.89 -15.07 -12.94
C ASN A 213 -2.14 -15.73 -13.55
N ALA A 214 -2.32 -17.04 -13.40
CA ALA A 214 -3.52 -17.73 -13.84
C ALA A 214 -4.76 -17.23 -13.08
N ARG A 215 -4.64 -16.99 -11.76
CA ARG A 215 -5.75 -16.45 -10.95
C ARG A 215 -6.11 -15.02 -11.37
N LEU A 216 -5.10 -14.15 -11.55
CA LEU A 216 -5.27 -12.77 -11.98
C LEU A 216 -5.85 -12.68 -13.40
N GLU A 217 -5.40 -13.52 -14.34
CA GLU A 217 -5.95 -13.55 -15.70
C GLU A 217 -7.37 -14.10 -15.75
N ALA A 218 -7.67 -15.18 -15.03
CA ALA A 218 -9.03 -15.72 -14.94
C ALA A 218 -10.00 -14.69 -14.36
N GLU A 219 -9.54 -13.89 -13.39
CA GLU A 219 -10.36 -12.85 -12.78
C GLU A 219 -10.48 -11.59 -13.64
N LYS A 220 -9.42 -11.19 -14.37
CA LYS A 220 -9.50 -10.12 -15.40
C LYS A 220 -10.51 -10.50 -16.48
N LYS A 221 -10.48 -11.74 -16.96
CA LYS A 221 -11.45 -12.26 -17.94
C LYS A 221 -12.87 -12.24 -17.38
N LYS A 222 -13.08 -12.63 -16.12
CA LYS A 222 -14.40 -12.51 -15.46
C LYS A 222 -14.88 -11.06 -15.39
N LYS A 223 -14.00 -10.11 -15.04
CA LYS A 223 -14.33 -8.68 -15.00
C LYS A 223 -14.68 -8.12 -16.38
N GLU A 224 -13.88 -8.44 -17.40
CA GLU A 224 -14.16 -8.04 -18.78
C GLU A 224 -15.50 -8.60 -19.28
N GLU A 225 -15.83 -9.84 -18.92
CA GLU A 225 -17.09 -10.48 -19.29
C GLU A 225 -18.29 -9.86 -18.57
N GLU A 226 -18.18 -9.58 -17.27
CA GLU A 226 -19.22 -8.88 -16.49
C GLU A 226 -19.43 -7.44 -17.00
N GLU A 227 -18.35 -6.73 -17.34
CA GLU A 227 -18.43 -5.38 -17.89
C GLU A 227 -19.08 -5.38 -19.28
N ARG A 228 -18.77 -6.39 -20.12
CA ARG A 228 -19.43 -6.58 -21.41
C ARG A 228 -20.93 -6.84 -21.24
N LYS A 229 -21.32 -7.73 -20.33
CA LYS A 229 -22.73 -8.01 -20.00
C LYS A 229 -23.48 -6.75 -19.55
N LYS A 230 -22.89 -5.96 -18.63
CA LYS A 230 -23.48 -4.68 -18.17
C LYS A 230 -23.64 -3.65 -19.29
N LYS A 231 -22.67 -3.56 -20.21
CA LYS A 231 -22.75 -2.68 -21.39
C LYS A 231 -23.85 -3.12 -22.36
N GLU A 232 -24.01 -4.42 -22.59
CA GLU A 232 -25.08 -4.97 -23.42
C GLU A 232 -26.47 -4.73 -22.82
N GLU A 233 -26.64 -4.96 -21.52
CA GLU A 233 -27.90 -4.69 -20.81
C GLU A 233 -28.26 -3.20 -20.83
N SER A 234 -27.27 -2.32 -20.62
CA SER A 234 -27.47 -0.87 -20.70
C SER A 234 -27.87 -0.42 -22.10
N ARG A 235 -27.26 -1.00 -23.15
CA ARG A 235 -27.66 -0.75 -24.56
C ARG A 235 -29.07 -1.24 -24.86
N LYS A 236 -29.49 -2.40 -24.32
CA LYS A 236 -30.87 -2.90 -24.47
C LYS A 236 -31.88 -1.96 -23.80
N ARG A 237 -31.64 -1.56 -22.55
CA ARG A 237 -32.51 -0.62 -21.81
C ARG A 237 -32.64 0.73 -22.53
N LEU A 238 -31.56 1.26 -23.10
CA LEU A 238 -31.60 2.51 -23.86
C LEU A 238 -32.43 2.37 -25.15
N LYS A 239 -32.30 1.24 -25.87
CA LYS A 239 -33.13 0.96 -27.05
C LYS A 239 -34.61 0.81 -26.70
N GLU A 240 -34.93 0.09 -25.62
CA GLU A 240 -36.30 -0.08 -25.12
C GLU A 240 -36.90 1.28 -24.71
N ARG A 241 -36.14 2.12 -24.01
CA ARG A 241 -36.57 3.47 -23.63
C ARG A 241 -36.78 4.39 -24.83
N ALA A 242 -35.92 4.32 -25.84
CA ALA A 242 -36.07 5.08 -27.08
C ALA A 242 -37.32 4.63 -27.86
N ALA A 243 -37.60 3.33 -27.91
CA ALA A 243 -38.81 2.80 -28.54
C ALA A 243 -40.10 3.24 -27.83
N MET A 244 -40.10 3.34 -26.50
CA MET A 244 -41.26 3.87 -25.76
C MET A 244 -41.49 5.36 -26.01
N PHE A 245 -40.43 6.15 -26.19
CA PHE A 245 -40.55 7.59 -26.48
C PHE A 245 -41.08 7.86 -27.89
N ASN A 246 -40.63 7.09 -28.89
CA ASN A 246 -41.10 7.22 -30.27
C ASN A 246 -42.50 6.62 -30.52
N ALA A 247 -43.02 5.83 -29.58
CA ALA A 247 -44.38 5.28 -29.64
C ALA A 247 -45.43 6.16 -28.94
N ALA A 248 -45.01 7.30 -28.36
CA ALA A 248 -45.86 8.24 -27.64
C ALA A 248 -46.08 9.58 -28.39
N GLU A 249 -45.60 9.70 -29.63
CA GLU A 249 -45.97 10.71 -30.64
C GLU A 249 -46.95 10.10 -31.65
#